data_AF-A0A2I1XDV0-F1
#
_entry.id   AF-A0A2I1XDV0-F1
#
_cell.length_a   1.000
_cell.length_b   1.000
_cell.length_c   1.000
_cell.angle_alpha   90.00
_cell.angle_beta   90.00
_cell.angle_gamma   90.00
#
_symmetry.space_group_name_H-M   'P 1'
#
loop_
_entity.id
_entity.type
_entity.pdbx_description
1 polymer ?
#
loop_
_entity_poly.entity_id
_entity_poly.type
_entity_poly.pdbx_seq_one_letter_code
_entity_poly.pdbx_strand_id
1 'polypeptide(L)'
;MNISQLPLWQTPEQVCDILLALPEKQRNRALYELVSLFDYENPQGRTEAESQLATLRLLWHDPRFQGLENIKHWLRDVLALDEVNDLWLALQGEIETLLETLHPETCRTYGEYGGMFKSVQTLEPFVARMFERDTEASRRMAWDCLYWNKELCRLRPDWDEWLKEETRNLHKKYGENK
;
A
#
# COMPACT_ATOMS: atom_id res chain seq x y z
N MET A 1 5.71 17.00 -21.31
CA MET A 1 5.96 15.56 -21.44
C MET A 1 4.65 14.86 -21.74
N ASN A 2 4.64 13.79 -22.55
CA ASN A 2 3.45 12.98 -22.85
C ASN A 2 3.66 11.57 -22.25
N ILE A 3 2.62 10.96 -21.68
CA ILE A 3 2.68 9.61 -21.07
C ILE A 3 3.25 8.56 -22.03
N SER A 4 3.11 8.75 -23.35
CA SER A 4 3.58 7.79 -24.36
C SER A 4 5.10 7.62 -24.44
N GLN A 5 5.90 8.45 -23.74
CA GLN A 5 7.37 8.39 -23.73
C GLN A 5 7.91 8.84 -22.36
N LEU A 6 7.65 8.07 -21.30
CA LEU A 6 8.26 8.32 -20.00
C LEU A 6 9.73 7.90 -20.03
N PRO A 7 10.65 8.70 -19.47
CA PRO A 7 12.05 8.33 -19.41
C PRO A 7 12.27 7.20 -18.41
N LEU A 8 13.37 6.46 -18.58
CA LEU A 8 13.88 5.60 -17.52
C LEU A 8 14.27 6.45 -16.30
N TRP A 9 14.27 5.84 -15.13
CA TRP A 9 14.68 6.48 -13.88
C TRP A 9 15.69 5.63 -13.12
N GLN A 10 16.63 6.31 -12.48
CA GLN A 10 17.73 5.74 -11.71
C GLN A 10 17.62 6.13 -10.23
N THR A 11 17.06 7.30 -9.92
CA THR A 11 16.91 7.80 -8.55
C THR A 11 15.45 8.03 -8.18
N PRO A 12 15.10 7.90 -6.88
CA PRO A 12 13.76 8.18 -6.38
C PRO A 12 13.24 9.59 -6.72
N GLU A 13 14.13 10.59 -6.66
CA GLU A 13 13.81 11.99 -6.93
C GLU A 13 13.40 12.20 -8.39
N GLN A 14 14.04 11.48 -9.33
CA GLN A 14 13.68 11.55 -10.75
C GLN A 14 12.23 11.11 -10.98
N VAL A 15 11.73 10.11 -10.25
CA VAL A 15 10.32 9.70 -10.36
C VAL A 15 9.39 10.87 -9.99
N CYS A 16 9.70 11.57 -8.90
CA CYS A 16 8.93 12.75 -8.48
C CYS A 16 8.99 13.86 -9.54
N ASP A 17 10.18 14.18 -10.05
CA ASP A 17 10.37 15.20 -11.08
C ASP A 17 9.60 14.87 -12.37
N ILE A 18 9.63 13.61 -12.80
CA ILE A 18 8.87 13.12 -13.94
C ILE A 18 7.36 13.34 -13.71
N LEU A 19 6.84 12.97 -12.54
CA LEU A 19 5.42 13.15 -12.23
C LEU A 19 5.02 14.63 -12.15
N LEU A 20 5.89 15.51 -11.64
CA LEU A 20 5.61 16.96 -11.56
C LEU A 20 5.62 17.63 -12.93
N ALA A 21 6.42 17.14 -13.88
CA ALA A 21 6.44 17.62 -15.26
C ALA A 21 5.21 17.20 -16.08
N LEU A 22 4.32 16.37 -15.53
CA LEU A 22 3.07 15.95 -16.16
C LEU A 22 1.85 16.72 -15.61
N PRO A 23 0.79 16.88 -16.43
CA PRO A 23 -0.52 17.30 -15.94
C PRO A 23 -0.99 16.38 -14.81
N GLU A 24 -1.64 16.93 -13.80
CA GLU A 24 -2.09 16.18 -12.62
C GLU A 24 -2.91 14.93 -12.98
N LYS A 25 -3.86 15.07 -13.92
CA LYS A 25 -4.69 13.96 -14.44
C LYS A 25 -3.92 12.81 -15.09
N GLN A 26 -2.64 13.01 -15.42
CA GLN A 26 -1.77 12.03 -16.04
C GLN A 26 -0.86 11.30 -15.03
N ARG A 27 -0.68 11.86 -13.82
CA ARG A 27 0.29 11.35 -12.83
C ARG A 27 -0.03 9.94 -12.39
N ASN A 28 -1.30 9.63 -12.11
CA ASN A 28 -1.69 8.28 -11.68
C ASN A 28 -1.32 7.24 -12.74
N ARG A 29 -1.65 7.50 -14.02
CA ARG A 29 -1.30 6.57 -15.10
C ARG A 29 0.20 6.48 -15.32
N ALA A 30 0.92 7.59 -15.26
CA ALA A 30 2.38 7.58 -15.40
C ALA A 30 3.06 6.76 -14.30
N LEU A 31 2.56 6.84 -13.06
CA LEU A 31 3.08 6.07 -11.95
C LEU A 31 2.94 4.55 -12.18
N TYR A 32 1.87 4.09 -12.82
CA TYR A 32 1.71 2.69 -13.21
C TYR A 32 2.78 2.22 -14.19
N GLU A 33 3.14 3.06 -15.18
CA GLU A 33 4.16 2.71 -16.17
C GLU A 33 5.57 2.78 -15.60
N LEU A 34 5.84 3.81 -14.77
CA LEU A 34 7.17 4.06 -14.22
C LEU A 34 7.70 2.92 -13.37
N VAL A 35 6.84 2.12 -12.74
CA VAL A 35 7.29 0.98 -11.93
C VAL A 35 8.18 0.01 -12.72
N SER A 36 7.97 -0.08 -14.05
CA SER A 36 8.72 -0.98 -14.95
C SER A 36 9.83 -0.27 -15.75
N LEU A 37 10.13 0.99 -15.44
CA LEU A 37 11.10 1.82 -16.17
C LEU A 37 12.36 2.13 -15.36
N PHE A 38 12.68 1.29 -14.37
CA PHE A 38 13.94 1.41 -13.65
C PHE A 38 15.12 1.11 -14.58
N ASP A 39 16.13 1.97 -14.54
CA ASP A 39 17.36 1.82 -15.32
C ASP A 39 18.39 0.98 -14.54
N TYR A 40 18.61 -0.25 -15.00
CA TYR A 40 19.57 -1.18 -14.40
C TYR A 40 21.03 -0.86 -14.72
N GLU A 41 21.32 0.06 -15.64
CA GLU A 41 22.68 0.54 -15.91
C GLU A 41 23.14 1.59 -14.88
N ASN A 42 22.42 1.72 -13.76
CA ASN A 42 22.67 2.72 -12.72
C ASN A 42 24.13 2.67 -12.20
N PRO A 43 24.92 3.74 -12.40
CA PRO A 43 26.32 3.79 -11.97
C PRO A 43 26.49 3.89 -10.45
N GLN A 44 25.41 4.12 -9.69
CA GLN A 44 25.45 4.33 -8.23
C GLN A 44 25.30 3.02 -7.44
N GLY A 45 25.08 1.88 -8.11
CA GLY A 45 25.05 0.55 -7.49
C GLY A 45 23.85 0.28 -6.57
N ARG A 46 22.82 1.13 -6.60
CA ARG A 46 21.56 0.87 -5.88
C ARG A 46 20.76 -0.20 -6.60
N THR A 47 20.13 -1.09 -5.83
CA THR A 47 19.17 -2.04 -6.36
C THR A 47 17.85 -1.35 -6.71
N GLU A 48 17.09 -1.96 -7.62
CA GLU A 48 15.72 -1.55 -7.93
C GLU A 48 14.86 -1.52 -6.66
N ALA A 49 14.98 -2.55 -5.82
CA ALA A 49 14.23 -2.68 -4.57
C ALA A 49 14.45 -1.50 -3.60
N GLU A 50 15.72 -1.15 -3.35
CA GLU A 50 16.06 0.00 -2.50
C GLU A 50 15.53 1.31 -3.09
N SER A 51 15.60 1.44 -4.42
CA SER A 51 15.15 2.62 -5.14
C SER A 51 13.63 2.74 -5.16
N GLN A 52 12.89 1.64 -5.31
CA GLN A 52 11.43 1.58 -5.21
C GLN A 52 10.96 1.92 -3.79
N LEU A 53 11.60 1.37 -2.75
CA LEU A 53 11.29 1.70 -1.35
C LEU A 53 11.50 3.18 -1.06
N ALA A 54 12.63 3.75 -1.48
CA ALA A 54 12.90 5.17 -1.31
C ALA A 54 11.91 6.04 -2.10
N THR A 55 11.51 5.61 -3.31
CA THR A 55 10.49 6.28 -4.12
C THR A 55 9.14 6.29 -3.41
N LEU A 56 8.70 5.16 -2.86
CA LEU A 56 7.47 5.06 -2.08
C LEU A 56 7.42 6.08 -0.94
N ARG A 57 8.50 6.19 -0.17
CA ARG A 57 8.59 7.18 0.91
C ARG A 57 8.44 8.61 0.38
N LEU A 58 9.12 8.96 -0.71
CA LEU A 58 8.96 10.29 -1.31
C LEU A 58 7.51 10.56 -1.76
N LEU A 59 6.86 9.58 -2.40
CA LEU A 59 5.48 9.71 -2.85
C LEU A 59 4.50 9.83 -1.68
N TRP A 60 4.72 9.11 -0.60
CA TRP A 60 3.90 9.15 0.60
C TRP A 60 4.06 10.42 1.43
N HIS A 61 5.22 11.09 1.38
CA HIS A 61 5.45 12.32 2.13
C HIS A 61 5.18 13.59 1.31
N ASP A 62 4.71 13.45 0.07
CA ASP A 62 4.29 14.56 -0.78
C ASP A 62 2.76 14.57 -0.99
N PRO A 63 2.02 15.57 -0.47
CA PRO A 63 0.57 15.67 -0.60
C PRO A 63 0.05 15.65 -2.04
N ARG A 64 0.90 15.98 -3.03
CA ARG A 64 0.53 15.95 -4.46
C ARG A 64 0.44 14.53 -5.02
N PHE A 65 0.98 13.54 -4.30
CA PHE A 65 1.06 12.15 -4.75
C PHE A 65 0.36 11.16 -3.82
N GLN A 66 0.22 11.45 -2.52
CA GLN A 66 -0.39 10.55 -1.51
C GLN A 66 -1.70 9.88 -1.96
N GLY A 67 -2.56 10.61 -2.67
CA GLY A 67 -3.85 10.13 -3.17
C GLY A 67 -3.79 9.37 -4.51
N LEU A 68 -2.62 9.08 -5.07
CA LEU A 68 -2.50 8.35 -6.34
C LEU A 68 -2.70 6.85 -6.12
N GLU A 69 -3.75 6.30 -6.72
CA GLU A 69 -4.09 4.87 -6.65
C GLU A 69 -2.93 3.94 -6.99
N ASN A 70 -2.17 4.25 -8.06
CA ASN A 70 -1.16 3.35 -8.59
C ASN A 70 0.11 3.25 -7.74
N ILE A 71 0.20 3.99 -6.62
CA ILE A 71 1.20 3.74 -5.57
C ILE A 71 1.09 2.28 -5.07
N LYS A 72 -0.11 1.69 -5.12
CA LYS A 72 -0.33 0.29 -4.74
C LYS A 72 0.58 -0.71 -5.47
N HIS A 73 0.92 -0.46 -6.73
CA HIS A 73 1.79 -1.35 -7.51
C HIS A 73 3.24 -1.30 -7.02
N TRP A 74 3.72 -0.09 -6.69
CA TRP A 74 5.03 0.08 -6.08
C TRP A 74 5.09 -0.58 -4.72
N LEU A 75 4.06 -0.38 -3.89
CA LEU A 75 3.98 -0.99 -2.56
C LEU A 75 3.98 -2.51 -2.64
N ARG A 76 3.20 -3.08 -3.56
CA ARG A 76 3.15 -4.52 -3.81
C ARG A 76 4.54 -5.08 -4.15
N ASP A 77 5.26 -4.43 -5.05
CA ASP A 77 6.56 -4.91 -5.50
C ASP A 77 7.61 -4.81 -4.37
N VAL A 78 7.54 -3.76 -3.55
CA VAL A 78 8.35 -3.65 -2.31
C VAL A 78 8.00 -4.74 -1.30
N LEU A 79 6.71 -4.96 -1.01
CA LEU A 79 6.27 -5.97 -0.05
C LEU A 79 6.49 -7.40 -0.55
N ALA A 80 6.61 -7.63 -1.86
CA ALA A 80 6.97 -8.95 -2.40
C ALA A 80 8.42 -9.36 -2.03
N LEU A 81 9.26 -8.41 -1.61
CA LEU A 81 10.65 -8.64 -1.18
C LEU A 81 10.80 -8.75 0.35
N ASP A 82 9.67 -8.79 1.06
CA ASP A 82 9.59 -8.69 2.52
C ASP A 82 10.23 -9.88 3.26
N GLU A 83 10.28 -11.09 2.66
CA GLU A 83 10.96 -12.26 3.25
C GLU A 83 12.45 -12.02 3.54
N VAL A 84 13.09 -11.06 2.84
CA VAL A 84 14.52 -10.74 3.01
C VAL A 84 14.73 -9.59 3.99
N ASN A 85 13.74 -8.72 4.19
CA ASN A 85 13.98 -7.37 4.72
C ASN A 85 12.94 -6.87 5.76
N ASP A 86 11.93 -7.66 6.14
CA ASP A 86 10.88 -7.27 7.09
C ASP A 86 10.23 -5.91 6.78
N LEU A 87 10.08 -5.61 5.49
CA LEU A 87 9.61 -4.33 4.97
C LEU A 87 8.20 -3.97 5.42
N TRP A 88 7.32 -4.95 5.58
CA TRP A 88 5.98 -4.68 6.12
C TRP A 88 6.06 -4.07 7.51
N LEU A 89 6.92 -4.59 8.38
CA LEU A 89 7.16 -4.03 9.72
C LEU A 89 7.85 -2.67 9.63
N ALA A 90 8.86 -2.54 8.78
CA ALA A 90 9.61 -1.30 8.60
C ALA A 90 8.72 -0.13 8.13
N LEU A 91 7.66 -0.40 7.36
CA LEU A 91 6.72 0.59 6.84
C LEU A 91 5.52 0.85 7.77
N GLN A 92 5.34 0.06 8.83
CA GLN A 92 4.16 0.11 9.69
C GLN A 92 3.91 1.50 10.27
N GLY A 93 4.94 2.16 10.81
CA GLY A 93 4.79 3.49 11.40
C GLY A 93 4.36 4.56 10.39
N GLU A 94 4.86 4.47 9.16
CA GLU A 94 4.51 5.41 8.08
C GLU A 94 3.07 5.18 7.62
N ILE A 95 2.67 3.93 7.38
CA ILE A 95 1.30 3.55 7.04
C ILE A 95 0.32 4.02 8.12
N GLU A 96 0.64 3.77 9.38
CA GLU A 96 -0.21 4.16 10.51
C GLU A 96 -0.37 5.68 10.64
N THR A 97 0.67 6.44 10.31
CA THR A 97 0.65 7.91 10.34
C THR A 97 -0.14 8.50 9.17
N LEU A 98 -0.04 7.88 8.00
CA LEU A 98 -0.61 8.37 6.75
C LEU A 98 -1.92 7.69 6.36
N LEU A 99 -2.46 6.83 7.22
CA LEU A 99 -3.61 5.96 6.94
C LEU A 99 -4.82 6.70 6.32
N GLU A 100 -5.09 7.92 6.79
CA GLU A 100 -6.22 8.74 6.35
C GLU A 100 -5.92 9.58 5.10
N THR A 101 -4.65 9.72 4.71
CA THR A 101 -4.24 10.53 3.55
C THR A 101 -3.86 9.68 2.34
N LEU A 102 -3.44 8.43 2.57
CA LEU A 102 -3.13 7.48 1.52
C LEU A 102 -4.38 7.09 0.73
N HIS A 103 -4.18 6.77 -0.54
CA HIS A 103 -5.24 6.20 -1.34
C HIS A 103 -5.73 4.86 -0.74
N PRO A 104 -7.05 4.58 -0.69
CA PRO A 104 -7.59 3.36 -0.07
C PRO A 104 -6.99 2.05 -0.60
N GLU A 105 -6.68 1.99 -1.90
CA GLU A 105 -6.05 0.80 -2.50
C GLU A 105 -4.59 0.58 -2.04
N THR A 106 -3.87 1.64 -1.66
CA THR A 106 -2.55 1.51 -1.02
C THR A 106 -2.68 0.90 0.36
N CYS A 107 -3.62 1.39 1.17
CA CYS A 107 -3.94 0.83 2.49
C CYS A 107 -4.36 -0.64 2.38
N ARG A 108 -5.26 -0.95 1.44
CA ARG A 108 -5.70 -2.31 1.14
C ARG A 108 -4.53 -3.23 0.83
N THR A 109 -3.64 -2.82 -0.07
CA THR A 109 -2.46 -3.63 -0.46
C THR A 109 -1.59 -3.94 0.75
N TYR A 110 -1.33 -2.95 1.63
CA TYR A 110 -0.58 -3.18 2.86
C TYR A 110 -1.29 -4.17 3.80
N GLY A 111 -2.60 -4.02 3.98
CA GLY A 111 -3.41 -4.87 4.85
C GLY A 111 -3.48 -6.31 4.35
N GLU A 112 -3.70 -6.51 3.05
CA GLU A 112 -3.74 -7.83 2.41
C GLU A 112 -2.40 -8.58 2.60
N TYR A 113 -1.27 -7.92 2.36
CA TYR A 113 0.05 -8.52 2.58
C TYR A 113 0.30 -8.87 4.05
N GLY A 114 -0.10 -7.98 4.96
CA GLY A 114 -0.06 -8.26 6.40
C GLY A 114 -0.83 -9.52 6.76
N GLY A 115 -2.08 -9.61 6.27
CA GLY A 115 -2.96 -10.74 6.52
C GLY A 115 -2.47 -12.05 5.92
N MET A 116 -1.94 -12.01 4.69
CA MET A 116 -1.46 -13.20 3.98
C MET A 116 -0.15 -13.76 4.54
N PHE A 117 0.79 -12.89 4.92
CA PHE A 117 2.19 -13.30 5.11
C PHE A 117 2.71 -13.13 6.54
N LYS A 118 2.04 -12.35 7.41
CA LYS A 118 2.52 -12.15 8.78
C LYS A 118 1.91 -13.13 9.77
N SER A 119 2.72 -13.49 10.75
CA SER A 119 2.29 -14.32 11.87
C SER A 119 1.25 -13.62 12.72
N VAL A 120 0.48 -14.39 13.46
CA VAL A 120 -0.50 -13.87 14.45
C VAL A 120 0.18 -12.91 15.43
N GLN A 121 1.36 -13.27 15.94
CA GLN A 121 2.08 -12.48 16.94
C GLN A 121 2.46 -11.09 16.42
N THR A 122 2.76 -10.99 15.12
CA THR A 122 3.07 -9.72 14.47
C THR A 122 1.78 -8.95 14.12
N LEU A 123 0.76 -9.64 13.62
CA LEU A 123 -0.42 -9.01 13.07
C LEU A 123 -1.44 -8.56 14.13
N GLU A 124 -1.60 -9.33 15.21
CA GLU A 124 -2.57 -9.05 16.27
C GLU A 124 -2.44 -7.63 16.87
N PRO A 125 -1.27 -7.16 17.33
CA PRO A 125 -1.15 -5.82 17.90
C PRO A 125 -1.42 -4.72 16.86
N PHE A 126 -1.13 -4.96 15.59
CA PHE A 126 -1.45 -4.01 14.52
C PHE A 126 -2.96 -3.89 14.30
N VAL A 127 -3.66 -5.02 14.19
CA VAL A 127 -5.12 -5.05 14.03
C VAL A 127 -5.84 -4.46 15.24
N ALA A 128 -5.34 -4.72 16.45
CA ALA A 128 -5.87 -4.08 17.67
C ALA A 128 -5.82 -2.54 17.59
N ARG A 129 -4.69 -1.97 17.15
CA ARG A 129 -4.57 -0.52 16.94
C ARG A 129 -5.49 0.00 15.83
N MET A 130 -5.78 -0.80 14.80
CA MET A 130 -6.75 -0.42 13.77
C MET A 130 -8.16 -0.32 14.33
N PHE A 131 -8.55 -1.25 15.21
CA PHE A 131 -9.83 -1.18 15.92
C PHE A 131 -9.91 0.00 16.88
N GLU A 132 -8.85 0.27 17.64
CA GLU A 132 -8.80 1.42 18.57
C GLU A 132 -8.95 2.77 17.86
N ARG A 133 -8.43 2.89 16.62
CA ARG A 133 -8.57 4.11 15.81
C ARG A 133 -9.99 4.39 15.35
N ASP A 134 -10.78 3.33 15.07
CA ASP A 134 -12.18 3.38 14.60
C ASP A 134 -12.49 4.41 13.49
N THR A 135 -11.59 4.54 12.51
CA THR A 135 -11.83 5.32 11.29
C THR A 135 -12.33 4.42 10.16
N GLU A 136 -12.84 5.00 9.06
CA GLU A 136 -13.17 4.20 7.88
C GLU A 136 -11.94 3.50 7.30
N ALA A 137 -10.80 4.21 7.22
CA ALA A 137 -9.56 3.65 6.72
C ALA A 137 -8.99 2.57 7.66
N SER A 138 -9.04 2.76 8.98
CA SER A 138 -8.57 1.74 9.93
C SER A 138 -9.46 0.51 9.97
N ARG A 139 -10.79 0.66 9.91
CA ARG A 139 -11.70 -0.48 9.79
C ARG A 139 -11.46 -1.25 8.50
N ARG A 140 -11.23 -0.54 7.39
CA ARG A 140 -10.90 -1.20 6.12
C ARG A 140 -9.58 -1.96 6.20
N MET A 141 -8.54 -1.35 6.79
CA MET A 141 -7.25 -1.99 7.02
C MET A 141 -7.38 -3.26 7.89
N ALA A 142 -8.13 -3.19 8.99
CA ALA A 142 -8.40 -4.35 9.84
C ALA A 142 -9.13 -5.46 9.07
N TRP A 143 -10.12 -5.09 8.25
CA TRP A 143 -10.83 -6.04 7.39
C TRP A 143 -9.88 -6.73 6.42
N ASP A 144 -9.05 -5.98 5.70
CA ASP A 144 -8.11 -6.53 4.71
C ASP A 144 -7.07 -7.45 5.38
N CYS A 145 -6.61 -7.15 6.60
CA CYS A 145 -5.75 -8.06 7.38
C CYS A 145 -6.47 -9.35 7.81
N LEU A 146 -7.65 -9.23 8.43
CA LEU A 146 -8.37 -10.36 9.02
C LEU A 146 -8.92 -11.31 7.94
N TYR A 147 -9.35 -10.77 6.81
CA TYR A 147 -9.85 -11.56 5.68
C TYR A 147 -8.84 -12.62 5.21
N TRP A 148 -7.56 -12.25 5.19
CA TRP A 148 -6.49 -13.16 4.77
C TRP A 148 -5.88 -13.98 5.92
N ASN A 149 -6.02 -13.55 7.18
CA ASN A 149 -5.45 -14.26 8.33
C ASN A 149 -6.49 -15.08 9.12
N LYS A 150 -6.77 -16.29 8.63
CA LYS A 150 -7.72 -17.22 9.28
C LYS A 150 -7.28 -17.70 10.66
N GLU A 151 -5.97 -17.75 10.92
CA GLU A 151 -5.45 -18.19 12.21
C GLU A 151 -5.76 -17.16 13.30
N LEU A 152 -5.50 -15.89 13.02
CA LEU A 152 -5.86 -14.79 13.92
C LEU A 152 -7.36 -14.77 14.20
N CYS A 153 -8.20 -14.96 13.18
CA CYS A 153 -9.66 -15.06 13.37
C CYS A 153 -10.07 -16.23 14.30
N ARG A 154 -9.36 -17.37 14.26
CA ARG A 154 -9.64 -18.49 15.18
C ARG A 154 -9.25 -18.18 16.63
N LEU A 155 -8.15 -17.43 16.81
CA LEU A 155 -7.67 -17.02 18.13
C LEU A 155 -8.47 -15.86 18.71
N ARG A 156 -9.11 -15.06 17.85
CA ARG A 156 -9.96 -13.92 18.18
C ARG A 156 -11.37 -14.08 17.58
N PRO A 157 -12.23 -14.91 18.18
CA PRO A 157 -13.59 -15.14 17.68
C PRO A 157 -14.43 -13.85 17.60
N ASP A 158 -14.17 -12.90 18.50
CA ASP A 158 -14.75 -11.55 18.48
C ASP A 158 -14.46 -10.81 17.17
N TRP A 159 -13.21 -10.92 16.68
CA TRP A 159 -12.80 -10.30 15.42
C TRP A 159 -13.31 -11.04 14.19
N ASP A 160 -13.46 -12.37 14.26
CA ASP A 160 -14.09 -13.17 13.21
C ASP A 160 -15.59 -12.84 13.04
N GLU A 161 -16.31 -12.69 14.15
CA GLU A 161 -17.71 -12.24 14.14
C GLU A 161 -17.86 -10.85 13.53
N TRP A 162 -17.01 -9.91 13.96
CA TRP A 162 -16.93 -8.58 13.37
C TRP A 162 -16.66 -8.63 11.86
N LEU A 163 -15.67 -9.42 11.41
CA LEU A 163 -15.33 -9.57 9.99
C LEU A 163 -16.52 -10.09 9.18
N LYS A 164 -17.26 -11.08 9.71
CA LYS A 164 -18.46 -11.63 9.08
C LYS A 164 -19.58 -10.60 8.98
N GLU A 165 -19.75 -9.77 10.00
CA GLU A 165 -20.73 -8.68 9.98
C GLU A 165 -20.34 -7.61 8.95
N GLU A 166 -19.10 -7.17 8.96
CA GLU A 166 -18.60 -6.15 8.05
C GLU A 166 -18.72 -6.61 6.58
N THR A 167 -18.37 -7.87 6.32
CA THR A 167 -18.55 -8.48 4.99
C THR A 167 -20.02 -8.52 4.56
N ARG A 168 -20.96 -8.79 5.48
CA ARG A 168 -22.41 -8.73 5.20
C ARG A 168 -22.86 -7.31 4.89
N ASN A 169 -22.36 -6.32 5.63
CA ASN A 169 -22.70 -4.91 5.43
C ASN A 169 -22.20 -4.40 4.07
N LEU A 170 -20.97 -4.76 3.68
CA LEU A 170 -20.42 -4.46 2.36
C LEU A 170 -21.27 -5.09 1.24
N HIS A 171 -21.65 -6.37 1.37
CA HIS A 171 -22.52 -7.01 0.39
C HIS A 171 -23.89 -6.33 0.25
N LYS A 172 -24.49 -5.83 1.33
CA LYS A 172 -25.75 -5.07 1.25
C LYS A 172 -25.53 -3.73 0.53
N LYS A 173 -24.50 -2.98 0.94
CA LYS A 173 -24.18 -1.64 0.39
C LYS A 173 -23.92 -1.67 -1.12
N TYR A 174 -23.25 -2.70 -1.63
CA TYR A 174 -22.88 -2.81 -3.04
C TYR A 174 -23.74 -3.80 -3.84
N GLY A 175 -24.52 -4.65 -3.18
CA GLY A 175 -25.40 -5.64 -3.80
C GLY A 175 -26.80 -5.13 -4.16
N GLU A 176 -27.21 -3.98 -3.62
CA GLU A 176 -28.49 -3.33 -3.94
C GLU A 176 -28.47 -2.54 -5.27
N ASN A 177 -27.34 -2.50 -5.99
CA ASN A 177 -27.23 -1.92 -7.34
C ASN A 177 -27.51 -2.95 -8.45
N LYS A 178 -28.55 -3.77 -8.32
CA LYS A 178 -29.04 -4.66 -9.38
C LYS A 178 -30.47 -4.36 -9.78
#